data_AF-A0A5J4UGA7-F1
#
_entry.id   AF-A0A5J4UGA7-F1
#
_cell.length_a   1.000
_cell.length_b   1.000
_cell.length_c   1.000
_cell.angle_alpha   90.00
_cell.angle_beta   90.00
_cell.angle_gamma   90.00
#
_symmetry.space_group_name_H-M   'P 1'
#
loop_
_entity.id
_entity.type
_entity.pdbx_description
1 polymer ?
#
loop_
_entity_poly.entity_id
_entity_poly.type
_entity_poly.pdbx_seq_one_letter_code
_entity_poly.pdbx_strand_id
1 'polypeptide(L)'
;MLIFAILTAFAAINAENFSVNDEDGLRAAFVSIGGASSDPSHTITVDGTINLLAQINYLGLNDKDIVIRGISNAIITSSVSDTLFNLGGNNLALTLQDITLQDDGNYGLIQFQGSALIINSGTFTSGGTNSLIRTTDADVTIGATAAPVFIGVKILEIANTAPVGINPYRTVVITRGTFQLPAGSGSAGIQIVINNAAATFGINTTVSPTFTGLELLQVTGSTLNVAFSTIVATNLEVIDVRNANLVVNRGNLSGTATNGLQILISQTSAVTIGGQNTTNPTFANLDVITVDISQLNVLGGAFTARNPQATLITATNSDVNIGRVAAPTPTLTFSASKVLDVTGGTLNIYRGTLTGINPDTAIITTLETPVFIGGGPAAIFNGAKALDITNGSLNITNGTFTGQSNLDLAIITLRNVSAVIGSGFFPTFAGYNILDTYNGSLNLNGGVSRQIETYQTPGTIWTFNDTIVTIGLPLDQYASSTPMFQG
;
A
#
# COMPACT_ATOMS: atom_id res chain seq x y z
N MET A 1 31.33 -35.49 -4.61
CA MET A 1 30.05 -35.15 -3.95
C MET A 1 29.95 -35.57 -2.48
N LEU A 2 30.74 -36.53 -1.97
CA LEU A 2 30.69 -36.92 -0.54
C LEU A 2 31.29 -35.87 0.43
N ILE A 3 32.22 -35.02 -0.05
CA ILE A 3 32.93 -34.03 0.78
C ILE A 3 32.04 -32.80 1.14
N PHE A 4 31.02 -32.48 0.32
CA PHE A 4 30.12 -31.34 0.60
C PHE A 4 29.02 -31.66 1.64
N ALA A 5 28.60 -32.93 1.76
CA ALA A 5 27.64 -33.36 2.79
C ALA A 5 28.29 -33.46 4.19
N ILE A 6 29.62 -33.61 4.26
CA ILE A 6 30.35 -33.64 5.54
C ILE A 6 30.55 -32.21 6.09
N LEU A 7 30.62 -31.19 5.23
CA LEU A 7 30.87 -29.81 5.66
C LEU A 7 29.63 -29.14 6.28
N THR A 8 28.42 -29.43 5.79
CA THR A 8 27.16 -29.01 6.45
C THR A 8 26.88 -29.78 7.73
N ALA A 9 27.35 -31.02 7.85
CA ALA A 9 27.30 -31.79 9.09
C ALA A 9 28.31 -31.29 10.14
N PHE A 10 29.44 -30.71 9.73
CA PHE A 10 30.46 -30.21 10.67
C PHE A 10 30.10 -28.86 11.31
N ALA A 11 29.32 -28.01 10.63
CA ALA A 11 28.82 -26.77 11.23
C ALA A 11 27.82 -27.02 12.38
N ALA A 12 27.20 -28.20 12.46
CA ALA A 12 26.27 -28.58 13.52
C ALA A 12 26.95 -29.16 14.79
N ILE A 13 28.27 -29.36 14.80
CA ILE A 13 28.95 -30.12 15.87
C ILE A 13 29.27 -29.28 17.13
N ASN A 14 29.19 -27.95 17.07
CA ASN A 14 29.50 -27.08 18.22
C ASN A 14 28.30 -26.34 18.82
N ALA A 15 27.06 -26.72 18.47
CA ALA A 15 25.90 -26.03 19.04
C ALA A 15 25.73 -26.35 20.54
N GLU A 16 25.80 -25.33 21.40
CA GLU A 16 25.48 -25.50 22.81
C GLU A 16 23.96 -25.60 22.96
N ASN A 17 23.49 -26.70 23.55
CA ASN A 17 22.07 -26.97 23.76
C ASN A 17 21.74 -26.88 25.25
N PHE A 18 20.81 -25.99 25.59
CA PHE A 18 20.26 -25.83 26.94
C PHE A 18 18.84 -26.39 26.96
N SER A 19 18.52 -27.20 27.96
CA SER A 19 17.15 -27.65 28.24
C SER A 19 16.69 -26.97 29.51
N VAL A 20 15.60 -26.20 29.43
CA VAL A 20 15.13 -25.34 30.52
C VAL A 20 13.65 -25.57 30.77
N ASN A 21 13.25 -25.61 32.03
CA ASN A 21 11.87 -25.82 32.46
C ASN A 21 11.47 -24.90 33.64
N ASP A 22 12.35 -23.98 34.04
CA ASP A 22 12.12 -22.97 35.07
C ASP A 22 12.86 -21.66 34.75
N GLU A 23 12.61 -20.62 35.54
CA GLU A 23 13.20 -19.28 35.36
C GLU A 23 14.72 -19.30 35.55
N ASP A 24 15.20 -19.99 36.58
CA ASP A 24 16.63 -20.05 36.91
C ASP A 24 17.44 -20.74 35.80
N GLY A 25 16.92 -21.83 35.24
CA GLY A 25 17.52 -22.53 34.10
C GLY A 25 17.56 -21.66 32.85
N LEU A 26 16.49 -20.92 32.55
CA LEU A 26 16.47 -19.99 31.43
C LEU A 26 17.49 -18.85 31.61
N ARG A 27 17.60 -18.28 32.81
CA ARG A 27 18.62 -17.27 33.13
C ARG A 27 20.03 -17.84 33.02
N ALA A 28 20.27 -19.02 33.58
CA ALA A 28 21.58 -19.69 33.53
C ALA A 28 22.02 -19.95 32.08
N ALA A 29 21.09 -20.31 31.19
CA ALA A 29 21.37 -20.45 29.77
C ALA A 29 21.90 -19.15 29.15
N PHE A 30 21.22 -18.01 29.38
CA PHE A 30 21.69 -16.71 28.87
C PHE A 30 23.03 -16.26 29.48
N VAL A 31 23.28 -16.52 30.77
CA VAL A 31 24.60 -16.27 31.38
C VAL A 31 25.68 -17.08 30.67
N SER A 32 25.43 -18.36 30.41
CA SER A 32 26.36 -19.25 29.71
C SER A 32 26.67 -18.75 28.30
N ILE A 33 25.64 -18.39 27.53
CA ILE A 33 25.77 -17.88 26.16
C ILE A 33 26.58 -16.58 26.15
N GLY A 34 26.30 -15.65 27.07
CA GLY A 34 27.02 -14.38 27.18
C GLY A 34 28.49 -14.54 27.59
N GLY A 35 28.84 -15.63 28.29
CA GLY A 35 30.22 -15.96 28.67
C GLY A 35 31.01 -16.73 27.61
N ALA A 36 30.36 -17.29 26.60
CA ALA A 36 31.01 -18.09 25.57
C ALA A 36 31.89 -17.22 24.65
N SER A 37 33.17 -17.59 24.50
CA SER A 37 34.16 -16.85 23.70
C SER A 37 34.12 -17.14 22.20
N SER A 38 33.38 -18.17 21.78
CA SER A 38 33.21 -18.54 20.38
C SER A 38 31.81 -18.20 19.88
N ASP A 39 31.62 -18.29 18.57
CA ASP A 39 30.39 -18.00 17.81
C ASP A 39 29.63 -19.30 17.44
N PRO A 40 29.32 -20.24 18.39
CA PRO A 40 28.45 -21.34 18.05
C PRO A 40 27.00 -20.86 18.02
N SER A 41 26.19 -21.51 17.19
CA SER A 41 24.75 -21.42 17.33
C SER A 41 24.34 -22.02 18.68
N HIS A 42 23.54 -21.31 19.46
CA HIS A 42 23.08 -21.72 20.77
C HIS A 42 21.59 -22.04 20.71
N THR A 43 21.17 -23.19 21.23
CA THR A 43 19.74 -23.55 21.27
C THR A 43 19.26 -23.67 22.70
N ILE A 44 18.22 -22.92 23.05
CA ILE A 44 17.47 -23.02 24.30
C ILE A 44 16.17 -23.76 24.01
N THR A 45 16.04 -24.98 24.53
CA THR A 45 14.83 -25.80 24.45
C THR A 45 14.02 -25.62 25.73
N VAL A 46 12.81 -25.05 25.59
CA VAL A 46 11.87 -24.84 26.68
C VAL A 46 10.92 -26.04 26.77
N ASP A 47 10.87 -26.68 27.93
CA ASP A 47 9.99 -27.82 28.20
C ASP A 47 9.04 -27.51 29.36
N GLY A 48 7.79 -27.17 29.03
CA GLY A 48 6.75 -26.79 29.99
C GLY A 48 6.53 -25.29 30.13
N THR A 49 5.99 -24.89 31.28
CA THR A 49 5.62 -23.49 31.56
C THR A 49 6.67 -22.83 32.45
N ILE A 50 7.28 -21.76 31.97
CA ILE A 50 8.19 -20.91 32.73
C ILE A 50 7.48 -19.59 33.04
N ASN A 51 7.32 -19.27 34.32
CA ASN A 51 6.81 -17.97 34.75
C ASN A 51 7.98 -17.07 35.12
N LEU A 52 8.21 -16.00 34.35
CA LEU A 52 9.28 -15.05 34.58
C LEU A 52 8.80 -13.91 35.50
N LEU A 53 9.47 -13.80 36.65
CA LEU A 53 9.22 -12.77 37.66
C LEU A 53 10.10 -11.53 37.49
N ALA A 54 11.17 -11.64 36.70
CA ALA A 54 12.00 -10.50 36.31
C ALA A 54 12.39 -10.56 34.82
N GLN A 55 12.73 -9.41 34.24
CA GLN A 55 13.17 -9.32 32.85
C GLN A 55 14.42 -10.18 32.58
N ILE A 56 14.51 -10.76 31.38
CA ILE A 56 15.74 -11.34 30.84
C ILE A 56 16.47 -10.22 30.07
N ASN A 57 17.52 -9.67 30.69
CA ASN A 57 18.22 -8.49 30.18
C ASN A 57 19.70 -8.80 29.88
N TYR A 58 20.06 -8.85 28.60
CA TYR A 58 21.42 -9.13 28.14
C TYR A 58 21.78 -8.26 26.93
N LEU A 59 22.46 -7.15 27.21
CA LEU A 59 23.00 -6.21 26.23
C LEU A 59 24.51 -6.45 26.09
N GLY A 60 24.89 -7.35 25.19
CA GLY A 60 26.28 -7.77 25.00
C GLY A 60 26.44 -9.14 24.36
N LEU A 61 25.38 -9.69 23.77
CA LEU A 61 25.36 -10.99 23.07
C LEU A 61 25.98 -10.84 21.67
N ASN A 62 27.23 -10.38 21.62
CA ASN A 62 27.92 -10.13 20.36
C ASN A 62 28.27 -11.44 19.65
N ASP A 63 28.06 -11.48 18.34
CA ASP A 63 28.37 -12.62 17.48
C ASP A 63 27.76 -13.91 18.06
N LYS A 64 26.43 -13.87 18.25
CA LYS A 64 25.63 -15.01 18.74
C LYS A 64 24.47 -15.26 17.80
N ASP A 65 24.23 -16.53 17.52
CA ASP A 65 22.99 -17.02 16.93
C ASP A 65 22.25 -17.82 18.00
N ILE A 66 21.11 -17.31 18.47
CA ILE A 66 20.33 -17.89 19.55
C ILE A 66 19.00 -18.40 19.00
N VAL A 67 18.70 -19.67 19.20
CA VAL A 67 17.42 -20.28 18.91
C VAL A 67 16.69 -20.56 20.22
N ILE A 68 15.53 -19.95 20.44
CA ILE A 68 14.61 -20.33 21.52
C ILE A 68 13.49 -21.15 20.90
N ARG A 69 13.40 -22.42 21.31
CA ARG A 69 12.39 -23.34 20.81
C ARG A 69 11.55 -23.93 21.93
N GLY A 70 10.25 -24.00 21.72
CA GLY A 70 9.35 -24.75 22.59
C GLY A 70 9.23 -26.21 22.18
N ILE A 71 9.06 -27.08 23.17
CA ILE A 71 8.54 -28.44 23.01
C ILE A 71 7.31 -28.65 23.91
N SER A 72 6.48 -29.64 23.61
CA SER A 72 5.37 -30.03 24.51
C SER A 72 4.38 -28.91 24.88
N ASN A 73 4.09 -27.98 23.95
CA ASN A 73 3.29 -26.77 24.21
C ASN A 73 3.94 -25.79 25.20
N ALA A 74 5.26 -25.62 25.14
CA ALA A 74 5.98 -24.71 26.02
C ALA A 74 5.42 -23.28 26.02
N ILE A 75 5.37 -22.69 27.21
CA ILE A 75 4.85 -21.36 27.47
C ILE A 75 5.86 -20.61 28.33
N ILE A 76 6.21 -19.39 27.95
CA ILE A 76 6.87 -18.44 28.84
C ILE A 76 5.85 -17.34 29.15
N THR A 77 5.42 -17.25 30.40
CA THR A 77 4.56 -16.18 30.89
C THR A 77 5.38 -15.11 31.59
N SER A 78 4.95 -13.86 31.47
CA SER A 78 5.62 -12.70 32.05
C SER A 78 4.67 -11.91 32.92
N SER A 79 5.01 -11.76 34.20
CA SER A 79 4.39 -10.77 35.08
C SER A 79 5.32 -9.58 35.35
N VAL A 80 6.33 -9.39 34.51
CA VAL A 80 7.38 -8.39 34.71
C VAL A 80 6.84 -6.99 34.37
N SER A 81 7.29 -5.97 35.09
CA SER A 81 6.87 -4.58 34.85
C SER A 81 7.67 -3.87 33.74
N ASP A 82 8.13 -4.65 32.75
CA ASP A 82 8.95 -4.23 31.62
C ASP A 82 8.80 -5.27 30.49
N THR A 83 9.47 -5.12 29.36
CA THR A 83 9.54 -6.13 28.31
C THR A 83 10.12 -7.44 28.85
N LEU A 84 9.56 -8.58 28.41
CA LEU A 84 10.00 -9.91 28.87
C LEU A 84 11.48 -10.19 28.54
N PHE A 85 11.85 -9.96 27.28
CA PHE A 85 13.21 -10.08 26.77
C PHE A 85 13.75 -8.71 26.36
N ASN A 86 14.87 -8.29 26.93
CA ASN A 86 15.66 -7.15 26.48
C ASN A 86 17.04 -7.65 26.05
N LEU A 87 17.18 -7.90 24.75
CA LEU A 87 18.32 -8.61 24.17
C LEU A 87 19.04 -7.71 23.17
N GLY A 88 20.36 -7.59 23.32
CA GLY A 88 21.17 -6.71 22.51
C GLY A 88 22.56 -7.27 22.22
N GLY A 89 23.09 -7.03 21.02
CA GLY A 89 24.47 -7.37 20.68
C GLY A 89 24.83 -7.02 19.24
N ASN A 90 26.11 -6.76 18.99
CA ASN A 90 26.62 -6.63 17.63
C ASN A 90 26.50 -7.98 16.93
N ASN A 91 25.90 -8.00 15.74
CA ASN A 91 25.72 -9.23 14.96
C ASN A 91 24.93 -10.35 15.70
N LEU A 92 24.06 -9.97 16.64
CA LEU A 92 23.16 -10.89 17.32
C LEU A 92 22.03 -11.34 16.38
N ALA A 93 21.85 -12.65 16.22
CA ALA A 93 20.69 -13.26 15.61
C ALA A 93 19.83 -13.98 16.66
N LEU A 94 18.51 -13.78 16.62
CA LEU A 94 17.54 -14.46 17.47
C LEU A 94 16.48 -15.16 16.62
N THR A 95 16.28 -16.45 16.85
CA THR A 95 15.22 -17.25 16.24
C THR A 95 14.24 -17.74 17.30
N LEU A 96 12.95 -17.50 17.09
CA LEU A 96 11.86 -18.03 17.90
C LEU A 96 11.06 -19.06 17.11
N GLN A 97 10.83 -20.22 17.72
CA GLN A 97 10.15 -21.33 17.07
C GLN A 97 9.31 -22.14 18.07
N ASP A 98 8.09 -22.50 17.67
CA ASP A 98 7.22 -23.46 18.35
C ASP A 98 6.99 -23.12 19.85
N ILE A 99 6.98 -21.83 20.19
CA ILE A 99 6.91 -21.33 21.57
C ILE A 99 5.70 -20.40 21.76
N THR A 100 5.08 -20.44 22.94
CA THR A 100 4.11 -19.41 23.36
C THR A 100 4.77 -18.42 24.30
N LEU A 101 4.70 -17.13 23.96
CA LEU A 101 5.14 -16.03 24.82
C LEU A 101 3.92 -15.19 25.22
N GLN A 102 3.69 -15.04 26.52
CA GLN A 102 2.53 -14.33 27.06
C GLN A 102 2.96 -13.23 28.03
N ASP A 103 2.56 -12.01 27.73
CA ASP A 103 2.79 -10.81 28.54
C ASP A 103 1.55 -10.49 29.36
N ASP A 104 1.51 -10.97 30.60
CA ASP A 104 0.46 -10.63 31.57
C ASP A 104 0.73 -9.26 32.22
N GLY A 105 1.98 -8.78 32.15
CA GLY A 105 2.40 -7.47 32.63
C GLY A 105 1.90 -6.30 31.78
N ASN A 106 1.62 -6.53 30.48
CA ASN A 106 1.24 -5.52 29.48
C ASN A 106 2.35 -4.54 29.11
N TYR A 107 3.62 -4.95 29.21
CA TYR A 107 4.80 -4.12 28.92
C TYR A 107 5.54 -4.50 27.62
N GLY A 108 5.07 -5.55 26.92
CA GLY A 108 5.67 -6.07 25.69
C GLY A 108 6.47 -7.35 25.93
N LEU A 109 6.74 -8.08 24.84
CA LEU A 109 7.48 -9.35 24.91
C LEU A 109 8.96 -9.17 24.62
N ILE A 110 9.30 -8.41 23.58
CA ILE A 110 10.67 -8.38 23.08
C ILE A 110 11.09 -6.95 22.77
N GLN A 111 12.19 -6.53 23.37
CA GLN A 111 13.03 -5.44 22.92
C GLN A 111 14.34 -6.04 22.40
N PHE A 112 14.61 -5.86 21.11
CA PHE A 112 15.73 -6.51 20.42
C PHE A 112 16.61 -5.51 19.68
N GLN A 113 17.93 -5.65 19.84
CA GLN A 113 18.94 -4.95 19.04
C GLN A 113 19.96 -5.96 18.52
N GLY A 114 20.06 -6.15 17.22
CA GLY A 114 20.92 -7.17 16.63
C GLY A 114 20.98 -7.10 15.11
N SER A 115 21.55 -8.13 14.48
CA SER A 115 21.53 -8.28 13.02
C SER A 115 20.22 -8.86 12.53
N ALA A 116 19.63 -9.83 13.23
CA ALA A 116 18.42 -10.53 12.75
C ALA A 116 17.48 -11.00 13.88
N LEU A 117 16.18 -10.79 13.70
CA LEU A 117 15.08 -11.40 14.46
C LEU A 117 14.23 -12.27 13.52
N ILE A 118 14.15 -13.57 13.81
CA ILE A 118 13.42 -14.55 13.02
C ILE A 118 12.32 -15.18 13.89
N ILE A 119 11.08 -15.13 13.44
CA ILE A 119 9.93 -15.74 14.12
C ILE A 119 9.28 -16.74 13.18
N ASN A 120 9.53 -18.02 13.40
CA ASN A 120 9.08 -19.09 12.52
C ASN A 120 7.67 -19.57 12.84
N SER A 121 7.40 -19.80 14.12
CA SER A 121 6.13 -20.30 14.66
C SER A 121 6.00 -19.91 16.13
N GLY A 122 4.78 -19.98 16.64
CA GLY A 122 4.49 -19.68 18.03
C GLY A 122 3.24 -18.80 18.19
N THR A 123 2.89 -18.54 19.44
CA THR A 123 1.80 -17.65 19.81
C THR A 123 2.35 -16.55 20.71
N PHE A 124 2.11 -15.29 20.36
CA PHE A 124 2.67 -14.12 21.04
C PHE A 124 1.53 -13.22 21.48
N THR A 125 1.32 -13.07 22.79
CA THR A 125 0.14 -12.38 23.32
C THR A 125 0.49 -11.30 24.34
N SER A 126 -0.15 -10.14 24.24
CA SER A 126 -0.19 -9.10 25.28
C SER A 126 -1.57 -8.44 25.30
N GLY A 127 -2.08 -8.12 26.50
CA GLY A 127 -3.31 -7.34 26.66
C GLY A 127 -3.09 -5.82 26.57
N GLY A 128 -1.83 -5.39 26.54
CA GLY A 128 -1.42 -3.98 26.64
C GLY A 128 -1.49 -3.19 25.35
N THR A 129 -1.25 -1.88 25.50
CA THR A 129 -1.04 -0.94 24.38
C THR A 129 0.42 -0.81 23.96
N ASN A 130 1.35 -1.38 24.74
CA ASN A 130 2.77 -1.41 24.42
C ASN A 130 3.06 -2.32 23.22
N SER A 131 4.20 -2.07 22.57
CA SER A 131 4.67 -2.88 21.45
C SER A 131 4.97 -4.30 21.93
N LEU A 132 4.34 -5.29 21.30
CA LEU A 132 4.61 -6.69 21.57
C LEU A 132 6.07 -7.03 21.20
N ILE A 133 6.53 -6.56 20.03
CA ILE A 133 7.92 -6.66 19.60
C ILE A 133 8.42 -5.28 19.18
N ARG A 134 9.54 -4.87 19.76
CA ARG A 134 10.31 -3.68 19.37
C ARG A 134 11.70 -4.11 18.90
N THR A 135 12.11 -3.64 17.73
CA THR A 135 13.44 -3.93 17.18
C THR A 135 14.17 -2.67 16.76
N THR A 136 15.49 -2.63 17.00
CA THR A 136 16.39 -1.58 16.54
C THR A 136 17.54 -2.17 15.74
N ASP A 137 17.80 -1.61 14.56
CA ASP A 137 18.90 -1.95 13.65
C ASP A 137 18.97 -3.42 13.20
N ALA A 138 17.83 -4.11 13.15
CA ALA A 138 17.73 -5.54 12.86
C ALA A 138 16.91 -5.84 11.59
N ASP A 139 17.31 -6.88 10.86
CA ASP A 139 16.48 -7.55 9.87
C ASP A 139 15.41 -8.39 10.59
N VAL A 140 14.15 -8.29 10.18
CA VAL A 140 13.03 -9.01 10.81
C VAL A 140 12.38 -9.95 9.80
N THR A 141 12.29 -11.24 10.13
CA THR A 141 11.62 -12.25 9.29
C THR A 141 10.55 -12.97 10.09
N ILE A 142 9.30 -12.97 9.61
CA ILE A 142 8.15 -13.59 10.25
C ILE A 142 7.50 -14.61 9.31
N GLY A 143 7.28 -15.81 9.83
CA GLY A 143 6.51 -16.88 9.20
C GLY A 143 7.15 -17.46 7.94
N ALA A 144 8.48 -17.49 7.87
CA ALA A 144 9.18 -18.08 6.74
C ALA A 144 8.80 -19.56 6.55
N THR A 145 8.76 -20.32 7.64
CA THR A 145 8.53 -21.77 7.65
C THR A 145 7.13 -22.17 8.11
N ALA A 146 6.54 -21.46 9.06
CA ALA A 146 5.22 -21.75 9.64
C ALA A 146 4.41 -20.45 9.88
N ALA A 147 3.21 -20.56 10.46
CA ALA A 147 2.30 -19.44 10.67
C ALA A 147 2.23 -19.05 12.16
N PRO A 148 3.03 -18.07 12.60
CA PRO A 148 2.91 -17.54 13.96
C PRO A 148 1.61 -16.76 14.17
N VAL A 149 1.15 -16.68 15.41
CA VAL A 149 -0.04 -15.94 15.83
C VAL A 149 0.38 -14.81 16.78
N PHE A 150 -0.06 -13.59 16.50
CA PHE A 150 0.19 -12.40 17.30
C PHE A 150 -1.14 -11.81 17.78
N ILE A 151 -1.26 -11.60 19.08
CA ILE A 151 -2.45 -11.05 19.73
C ILE A 151 -2.02 -9.85 20.58
N GLY A 152 -2.36 -8.64 20.17
CA GLY A 152 -1.94 -7.42 20.85
C GLY A 152 -2.43 -6.17 20.14
N VAL A 153 -2.27 -5.00 20.76
CA VAL A 153 -2.63 -3.72 20.11
C VAL A 153 -1.49 -3.28 19.18
N LYS A 154 -0.31 -2.94 19.71
CA LYS A 154 0.85 -2.60 18.88
C LYS A 154 1.71 -3.84 18.68
N ILE A 155 1.66 -4.47 17.50
CA ILE A 155 2.34 -5.76 17.31
C ILE A 155 3.83 -5.58 17.03
N LEU A 156 4.17 -4.72 16.07
CA LEU A 156 5.53 -4.49 15.62
C LEU A 156 5.87 -3.00 15.67
N GLU A 157 7.01 -2.69 16.28
CA GLU A 157 7.65 -1.38 16.24
C GLU A 157 9.11 -1.54 15.83
N ILE A 158 9.41 -1.17 14.59
CA ILE A 158 10.73 -1.36 14.00
C ILE A 158 11.34 0.02 13.76
N ALA A 159 12.47 0.29 14.42
CA ALA A 159 13.16 1.56 14.35
C ALA A 159 14.62 1.35 13.98
N ASN A 160 14.94 1.43 12.69
CA ASN A 160 16.32 1.35 12.24
C ASN A 160 16.93 2.75 12.11
N THR A 161 18.23 2.85 12.35
CA THR A 161 19.01 4.03 12.08
C THR A 161 19.01 4.27 10.57
N ALA A 162 18.67 5.49 10.14
CA ALA A 162 18.63 5.82 8.72
C ALA A 162 20.00 5.54 8.07
N PRO A 163 20.05 4.82 6.93
CA PRO A 163 21.32 4.55 6.28
C PRO A 163 21.98 5.86 5.83
N VAL A 164 23.27 6.02 6.14
CA VAL A 164 24.09 7.11 5.62
C VAL A 164 24.57 6.70 4.22
N GLY A 165 23.67 6.69 3.24
CA GLY A 165 23.99 6.38 1.83
C GLY A 165 23.04 5.37 1.16
N ILE A 166 23.48 4.84 0.02
CA ILE A 166 22.71 3.96 -0.91
C ILE A 166 22.67 2.47 -0.50
N ASN A 167 23.20 2.12 0.68
CA ASN A 167 23.26 0.73 1.14
C ASN A 167 21.93 0.32 1.80
N PRO A 168 21.46 -0.92 1.59
CA PRO A 168 20.05 -1.25 1.71
C PRO A 168 19.60 -1.10 3.15
N TYR A 169 18.45 -0.43 3.31
CA TYR A 169 17.67 -0.47 4.53
C TYR A 169 17.60 -1.91 5.06
N ARG A 170 17.63 -2.06 6.39
CA ARG A 170 17.23 -3.32 7.02
C ARG A 170 15.88 -3.78 6.47
N THR A 171 15.64 -5.07 6.51
CA THR A 171 14.49 -5.70 5.89
C THR A 171 13.47 -6.16 6.91
N VAL A 172 12.19 -6.10 6.54
CA VAL A 172 11.08 -6.65 7.33
C VAL A 172 10.26 -7.53 6.42
N VAL A 173 10.37 -8.84 6.55
CA VAL A 173 9.67 -9.80 5.69
C VAL A 173 8.63 -10.55 6.50
N ILE A 174 7.35 -10.31 6.24
CA ILE A 174 6.24 -11.07 6.82
C ILE A 174 5.69 -11.99 5.74
N THR A 175 6.11 -13.26 5.77
CA THR A 175 5.70 -14.27 4.78
C THR A 175 4.28 -14.77 5.06
N ARG A 176 3.98 -15.10 6.32
CA ARG A 176 2.65 -15.53 6.78
C ARG A 176 2.50 -15.34 8.29
N GLY A 177 1.28 -15.48 8.80
CA GLY A 177 0.96 -15.36 10.22
C GLY A 177 -0.42 -14.71 10.42
N THR A 178 -0.95 -14.79 11.64
CA THR A 178 -2.22 -14.16 12.02
C THR A 178 -1.94 -13.05 13.03
N PHE A 179 -2.45 -11.85 12.77
CA PHE A 179 -2.29 -10.68 13.62
C PHE A 179 -3.68 -10.19 14.00
N GLN A 180 -3.98 -10.08 15.30
CA GLN A 180 -5.32 -9.72 15.75
C GLN A 180 -5.31 -8.99 17.10
N LEU A 181 -6.38 -8.27 17.38
CA LEU A 181 -6.60 -7.65 18.69
C LEU A 181 -6.84 -8.71 19.79
N PRO A 182 -6.48 -8.40 21.05
CA PRO A 182 -6.96 -9.17 22.20
C PRO A 182 -8.49 -9.16 22.28
N ALA A 183 -9.08 -10.28 22.68
CA ALA A 183 -10.52 -10.36 22.88
C ALA A 183 -10.97 -9.35 23.94
N GLY A 184 -12.02 -8.57 23.62
CA GLY A 184 -12.53 -7.53 24.51
C GLY A 184 -11.66 -6.27 24.60
N SER A 185 -10.63 -6.13 23.76
CA SER A 185 -9.85 -4.89 23.67
C SER A 185 -10.76 -3.71 23.30
N GLY A 186 -10.56 -2.57 23.96
CA GLY A 186 -11.19 -1.30 23.61
C GLY A 186 -10.46 -0.52 22.51
N SER A 187 -9.34 -1.05 21.99
CA SER A 187 -8.62 -0.41 20.88
C SER A 187 -9.37 -0.56 19.56
N ALA A 188 -9.23 0.42 18.67
CA ALA A 188 -9.85 0.39 17.35
C ALA A 188 -9.21 -0.66 16.42
N GLY A 189 -7.94 -1.01 16.68
CA GLY A 189 -7.25 -2.03 15.90
C GLY A 189 -5.80 -2.29 16.33
N ILE A 190 -5.16 -3.18 15.57
CA ILE A 190 -3.74 -3.47 15.68
C ILE A 190 -2.91 -2.42 14.96
N GLN A 191 -1.67 -2.22 15.41
CA GLN A 191 -0.74 -1.23 14.87
C GLN A 191 0.58 -1.87 14.47
N ILE A 192 1.09 -1.51 13.29
CA ILE A 192 2.40 -1.90 12.77
C ILE A 192 3.13 -0.64 12.33
N VAL A 193 4.28 -0.38 12.94
CA VAL A 193 5.10 0.80 12.67
C VAL A 193 6.48 0.36 12.21
N ILE A 194 6.86 0.78 11.01
CA ILE A 194 8.15 0.45 10.39
C ILE A 194 8.86 1.73 9.99
N ASN A 195 10.04 1.97 10.56
CA ASN A 195 10.86 3.14 10.28
C ASN A 195 12.24 2.72 9.74
N ASN A 196 12.62 3.29 8.59
CA ASN A 196 13.88 3.05 7.90
C ASN A 196 14.15 1.56 7.58
N ALA A 197 13.10 0.81 7.20
CA ALA A 197 13.23 -0.59 6.82
C ALA A 197 12.43 -0.94 5.54
N ALA A 198 13.02 -1.71 4.64
CA ALA A 198 12.34 -2.23 3.47
C ALA A 198 11.44 -3.40 3.88
N ALA A 199 10.13 -3.15 3.89
CA ALA A 199 9.13 -4.11 4.32
C ALA A 199 8.53 -4.86 3.13
N THR A 200 8.32 -6.17 3.27
CA THR A 200 7.61 -7.01 2.31
C THR A 200 6.58 -7.88 3.02
N PHE A 201 5.30 -7.72 2.70
CA PHE A 201 4.19 -8.48 3.28
C PHE A 201 3.58 -9.43 2.25
N GLY A 202 3.70 -10.72 2.53
CA GLY A 202 3.42 -11.81 1.60
C GLY A 202 4.53 -11.92 0.53
N ILE A 203 4.97 -13.13 0.26
CA ILE A 203 5.97 -13.41 -0.81
C ILE A 203 5.55 -14.57 -1.72
N ASN A 204 4.47 -15.27 -1.40
CA ASN A 204 3.96 -16.38 -2.21
C ASN A 204 2.44 -16.30 -2.37
N THR A 205 1.92 -17.01 -3.36
CA THR A 205 0.50 -16.95 -3.77
C THR A 205 -0.42 -17.83 -2.93
N THR A 206 0.10 -18.71 -2.07
CA THR A 206 -0.68 -19.76 -1.40
C THR A 206 -0.84 -19.55 0.09
N VAL A 207 0.02 -18.75 0.71
CA VAL A 207 -0.02 -18.40 2.13
C VAL A 207 0.34 -16.94 2.30
N SER A 208 -0.54 -16.20 2.96
CA SER A 208 -0.42 -14.76 3.17
C SER A 208 -0.48 -14.45 4.67
N PRO A 209 0.12 -13.35 5.13
CA PRO A 209 -0.22 -12.82 6.45
C PRO A 209 -1.68 -12.36 6.46
N THR A 210 -2.36 -12.55 7.59
CA THR A 210 -3.74 -12.10 7.84
C THR A 210 -3.75 -11.12 8.99
N PHE A 211 -4.27 -9.92 8.75
CA PHE A 211 -4.35 -8.85 9.75
C PHE A 211 -5.82 -8.56 10.07
N THR A 212 -6.32 -9.05 11.20
CA THR A 212 -7.70 -8.82 11.62
C THR A 212 -7.75 -7.57 12.50
N GLY A 213 -8.44 -6.54 12.00
CA GLY A 213 -8.57 -5.28 12.72
C GLY A 213 -7.32 -4.42 12.68
N LEU A 214 -6.57 -4.35 11.57
CA LEU A 214 -5.43 -3.42 11.44
C LEU A 214 -5.92 -1.98 11.40
N GLU A 215 -5.59 -1.17 12.40
CA GLU A 215 -5.94 0.26 12.46
C GLU A 215 -4.87 1.10 11.76
N LEU A 216 -3.60 0.86 12.09
CA LEU A 216 -2.46 1.65 11.63
C LEU A 216 -1.41 0.77 10.96
N LEU A 217 -1.09 1.09 9.71
CA LEU A 217 0.12 0.64 9.04
C LEU A 217 0.95 1.85 8.63
N GLN A 218 2.01 2.12 9.39
CA GLN A 218 2.88 3.27 9.15
C GLN A 218 4.24 2.82 8.64
N VAL A 219 4.67 3.42 7.53
CA VAL A 219 6.01 3.18 6.95
C VAL A 219 6.69 4.51 6.64
N THR A 220 7.83 4.75 7.29
CA THR A 220 8.59 6.00 7.17
C THR A 220 10.01 5.73 6.70
N GLY A 221 10.52 6.55 5.79
CA GLY A 221 11.93 6.55 5.40
C GLY A 221 12.41 5.32 4.65
N SER A 222 11.52 4.52 4.04
CA SER A 222 11.91 3.30 3.30
C SER A 222 10.85 2.82 2.30
N THR A 223 10.80 1.53 1.99
CA THR A 223 9.85 0.94 1.03
C THR A 223 8.95 -0.09 1.70
N LEU A 224 7.66 -0.14 1.34
CA LEU A 224 6.75 -1.23 1.67
C LEU A 224 6.23 -1.88 0.39
N ASN A 225 6.47 -3.18 0.25
CA ASN A 225 5.97 -4.02 -0.82
C ASN A 225 4.91 -4.98 -0.27
N VAL A 226 3.66 -4.76 -0.63
CA VAL A 226 2.57 -5.68 -0.33
C VAL A 226 2.40 -6.62 -1.53
N ALA A 227 2.98 -7.82 -1.44
CA ALA A 227 3.02 -8.78 -2.53
C ALA A 227 2.23 -10.05 -2.18
N PHE A 228 1.27 -10.44 -3.03
CA PHE A 228 0.50 -11.68 -2.89
C PHE A 228 -0.19 -11.89 -1.54
N SER A 229 -0.33 -10.85 -0.72
CA SER A 229 -0.99 -10.93 0.56
C SER A 229 -2.47 -10.64 0.39
N THR A 230 -3.31 -11.54 0.89
CA THR A 230 -4.67 -11.15 1.27
C THR A 230 -4.54 -10.41 2.60
N ILE A 231 -4.07 -9.15 2.56
CA ILE A 231 -4.32 -8.24 3.68
C ILE A 231 -5.84 -8.07 3.70
N VAL A 232 -6.54 -8.92 4.44
CA VAL A 232 -7.94 -8.71 4.82
C VAL A 232 -7.90 -7.77 6.01
N ALA A 233 -7.37 -6.56 5.82
CA ALA A 233 -7.46 -5.54 6.84
C ALA A 233 -8.90 -5.03 6.79
N THR A 234 -9.77 -5.67 7.55
CA THR A 234 -11.04 -5.07 7.95
C THR A 234 -10.69 -4.08 9.04
N ASN A 235 -11.07 -2.81 8.85
CA ASN A 235 -10.83 -1.68 9.75
C ASN A 235 -9.50 -0.92 9.55
N LEU A 236 -8.89 -1.00 8.36
CA LEU A 236 -7.74 -0.15 8.05
C LEU A 236 -8.15 1.31 7.91
N GLU A 237 -7.78 2.12 8.88
CA GLU A 237 -8.15 3.53 8.89
C GLU A 237 -7.14 4.37 8.13
N VAL A 238 -5.84 4.12 8.32
CA VAL A 238 -4.79 4.96 7.72
C VAL A 238 -3.61 4.13 7.21
N ILE A 239 -3.26 4.38 5.95
CA ILE A 239 -1.93 4.08 5.37
C ILE A 239 -1.21 5.42 5.21
N ASP A 240 -0.17 5.67 6.00
CA ASP A 240 0.61 6.91 5.98
C ASP A 240 2.01 6.65 5.39
N VAL A 241 2.30 7.26 4.23
CA VAL A 241 3.54 7.10 3.48
C VAL A 241 4.27 8.45 3.43
N ARG A 242 5.42 8.52 4.10
CA ARG A 242 6.24 9.74 4.20
C ARG A 242 7.70 9.45 3.89
N ASN A 243 8.28 10.23 2.96
CA ASN A 243 9.64 10.05 2.46
C ASN A 243 9.95 8.57 2.13
N ALA A 244 8.98 7.91 1.48
CA ALA A 244 8.94 6.47 1.33
C ALA A 244 8.27 6.05 0.02
N ASN A 245 8.44 4.78 -0.35
CA ASN A 245 7.72 4.19 -1.47
C ASN A 245 6.78 3.08 -1.01
N LEU A 246 5.56 3.04 -1.53
CA LEU A 246 4.59 1.96 -1.30
C LEU A 246 4.23 1.30 -2.63
N VAL A 247 4.30 -0.03 -2.68
CA VAL A 247 3.77 -0.81 -3.80
C VAL A 247 2.70 -1.77 -3.29
N VAL A 248 1.47 -1.59 -3.77
CA VAL A 248 0.34 -2.49 -3.49
C VAL A 248 0.00 -3.25 -4.77
N ASN A 249 0.59 -4.43 -4.95
CA ASN A 249 0.37 -5.21 -6.16
C ASN A 249 -0.97 -5.95 -6.16
N ARG A 250 -1.42 -6.41 -4.99
CA ARG A 250 -2.59 -7.27 -4.75
C ARG A 250 -3.13 -7.05 -3.33
N GLY A 251 -4.31 -7.60 -3.04
CA GLY A 251 -4.91 -7.60 -1.70
C GLY A 251 -6.32 -7.01 -1.67
N ASN A 252 -6.98 -7.09 -0.52
CA ASN A 252 -8.30 -6.50 -0.30
C ASN A 252 -8.27 -5.56 0.91
N LEU A 253 -7.94 -4.29 0.67
CA LEU A 253 -7.78 -3.29 1.71
C LEU A 253 -9.14 -2.61 1.93
N SER A 254 -9.65 -2.63 3.17
CA SER A 254 -10.95 -2.04 3.46
C SER A 254 -10.95 -1.20 4.73
N GLY A 255 -11.48 0.01 4.61
CA GLY A 255 -11.81 0.83 5.76
C GLY A 255 -12.96 0.28 6.58
N THR A 256 -13.13 0.83 7.79
CA THR A 256 -14.39 0.66 8.55
C THR A 256 -15.54 1.34 7.82
N ALA A 257 -16.79 0.91 8.08
CA ALA A 257 -17.95 1.63 7.57
C ALA A 257 -18.04 3.06 8.15
N THR A 258 -17.54 3.26 9.38
CA THR A 258 -17.64 4.53 10.10
C THR A 258 -16.58 5.53 9.69
N ASN A 259 -15.30 5.14 9.59
CA ASN A 259 -14.17 6.04 9.35
C ASN A 259 -13.60 5.92 7.93
N GLY A 260 -13.76 4.75 7.29
CA GLY A 260 -13.20 4.48 5.97
C GLY A 260 -11.68 4.33 6.00
N LEU A 261 -11.10 4.08 4.83
CA LEU A 261 -9.65 3.97 4.63
C LEU A 261 -9.12 5.29 4.08
N GLN A 262 -8.06 5.81 4.69
CA GLN A 262 -7.30 6.95 4.18
C GLN A 262 -5.92 6.51 3.73
N ILE A 263 -5.48 6.98 2.57
CA ILE A 263 -4.12 6.79 2.08
C ILE A 263 -3.49 8.17 1.97
N LEU A 264 -2.50 8.43 2.82
CA LEU A 264 -1.81 9.72 2.92
C LEU A 264 -0.42 9.57 2.32
N ILE A 265 -0.12 10.36 1.29
CA ILE A 265 1.13 10.30 0.53
C ILE A 265 1.77 11.69 0.56
N SER A 266 2.92 11.82 1.21
CA SER A 266 3.57 13.12 1.39
C SER A 266 5.10 13.05 1.37
N GLN A 267 5.75 14.23 1.33
CA GLN A 267 7.20 14.37 1.46
C GLN A 267 7.98 13.61 0.38
N THR A 268 7.72 13.88 -0.89
CA THR A 268 8.42 13.25 -2.05
C THR A 268 8.28 11.73 -2.11
N SER A 269 7.17 11.20 -1.56
CA SER A 269 6.88 9.76 -1.59
C SER A 269 6.38 9.32 -2.97
N ALA A 270 6.52 8.03 -3.29
CA ALA A 270 5.90 7.45 -4.47
C ALA A 270 5.06 6.20 -4.13
N VAL A 271 3.78 6.21 -4.49
CA VAL A 271 2.90 5.07 -4.31
C VAL A 271 2.51 4.47 -5.65
N THR A 272 2.60 3.15 -5.77
CA THR A 272 2.15 2.38 -6.93
C THR A 272 1.11 1.36 -6.51
N ILE A 273 -0.08 1.41 -7.12
CA ILE A 273 -1.21 0.52 -6.84
C ILE A 273 -1.52 -0.31 -8.09
N GLY A 274 -1.67 -1.61 -7.91
CA GLY A 274 -1.84 -2.59 -8.98
C GLY A 274 -0.51 -3.06 -9.58
N GLY A 275 -0.53 -4.24 -10.19
CA GLY A 275 0.61 -4.82 -10.90
C GLY A 275 0.30 -5.12 -12.37
N GLN A 276 1.30 -5.52 -13.16
CA GLN A 276 1.13 -5.88 -14.57
C GLN A 276 0.47 -7.25 -14.81
N ASN A 277 -0.25 -7.79 -13.83
CA ASN A 277 -0.85 -9.13 -13.90
C ASN A 277 -2.37 -9.07 -13.64
N THR A 278 -3.05 -10.22 -13.75
CA THR A 278 -4.52 -10.29 -13.85
C THR A 278 -5.28 -10.13 -12.55
N THR A 279 -4.63 -10.18 -11.38
CA THR A 279 -5.32 -9.96 -10.10
C THR A 279 -4.95 -8.59 -9.56
N ASN A 280 -5.96 -7.76 -9.36
CA ASN A 280 -5.78 -6.40 -8.89
C ASN A 280 -6.11 -6.27 -7.41
N PRO A 281 -5.54 -5.25 -6.73
CA PRO A 281 -5.98 -4.91 -5.40
C PRO A 281 -7.42 -4.37 -5.44
N THR A 282 -8.18 -4.65 -4.40
CA THR A 282 -9.50 -4.05 -4.16
C THR A 282 -9.39 -3.11 -2.95
N PHE A 283 -9.94 -1.90 -3.10
CA PHE A 283 -10.05 -0.89 -2.05
C PHE A 283 -11.53 -0.66 -1.79
N ALA A 284 -12.02 -1.14 -0.65
CA ALA A 284 -13.40 -0.98 -0.22
C ALA A 284 -13.51 0.02 0.94
N ASN A 285 -14.65 0.68 1.08
CA ASN A 285 -14.86 1.75 2.06
C ASN A 285 -13.70 2.77 2.05
N LEU A 286 -13.20 3.11 0.87
CA LEU A 286 -12.11 4.08 0.72
C LEU A 286 -12.66 5.48 0.98
N ASP A 287 -12.11 6.19 1.96
CA ASP A 287 -12.50 7.56 2.22
C ASP A 287 -11.82 8.51 1.25
N VAL A 288 -10.49 8.56 1.28
CA VAL A 288 -9.70 9.45 0.43
C VAL A 288 -8.27 8.92 0.21
N ILE A 289 -7.72 9.21 -0.97
CA ILE A 289 -6.29 9.18 -1.24
C ILE A 289 -5.80 10.61 -1.37
N THR A 290 -4.97 11.07 -0.43
CA THR A 290 -4.40 12.42 -0.43
C THR A 290 -2.94 12.36 -0.85
N VAL A 291 -2.57 13.13 -1.87
CA VAL A 291 -1.22 13.19 -2.44
C VAL A 291 -0.69 14.61 -2.36
N ASP A 292 0.41 14.83 -1.64
CA ASP A 292 1.02 16.15 -1.48
C ASP A 292 2.53 16.11 -1.77
N ILE A 293 2.98 16.92 -2.74
CA ILE A 293 4.38 16.98 -3.20
C ILE A 293 4.97 15.58 -3.41
N SER A 294 4.22 14.72 -4.13
CA SER A 294 4.52 13.28 -4.22
C SER A 294 4.03 12.69 -5.56
N GLN A 295 4.12 11.36 -5.72
CA GLN A 295 3.64 10.64 -6.89
C GLN A 295 2.66 9.52 -6.54
N LEU A 296 1.57 9.43 -7.32
CA LEU A 296 0.63 8.31 -7.29
C LEU A 296 0.54 7.66 -8.67
N ASN A 297 0.82 6.36 -8.74
CA ASN A 297 0.67 5.53 -9.94
C ASN A 297 -0.40 4.45 -9.69
N VAL A 298 -1.57 4.56 -10.31
CA VAL A 298 -2.61 3.53 -10.24
C VAL A 298 -2.63 2.73 -11.54
N LEU A 299 -2.05 1.54 -11.51
CA LEU A 299 -1.87 0.65 -12.66
C LEU A 299 -3.11 -0.24 -12.91
N GLY A 300 -3.81 -0.60 -11.83
CA GLY A 300 -4.99 -1.47 -11.81
C GLY A 300 -5.62 -1.47 -10.42
N GLY A 301 -6.88 -1.88 -10.31
CA GLY A 301 -7.60 -1.88 -9.03
C GLY A 301 -9.10 -1.66 -9.17
N ALA A 302 -9.85 -2.07 -8.14
CA ALA A 302 -11.23 -1.64 -7.96
C ALA A 302 -11.32 -0.74 -6.72
N PHE A 303 -11.80 0.48 -6.89
CA PHE A 303 -11.88 1.48 -5.83
C PHE A 303 -13.34 1.88 -5.59
N THR A 304 -13.85 1.56 -4.40
CA THR A 304 -15.21 1.90 -3.97
C THR A 304 -15.14 2.87 -2.79
N ALA A 305 -15.69 4.07 -2.98
CA ALA A 305 -15.72 5.09 -1.94
C ALA A 305 -16.63 4.66 -0.76
N ARG A 306 -16.21 4.97 0.48
CA ARG A 306 -17.06 4.86 1.69
C ARG A 306 -18.26 5.78 1.56
N ASN A 307 -17.98 7.05 1.28
CA ASN A 307 -18.99 8.04 0.98
C ASN A 307 -18.97 8.29 -0.53
N PRO A 308 -19.93 7.73 -1.29
CA PRO A 308 -19.97 7.93 -2.73
C PRO A 308 -20.06 9.41 -3.12
N GLN A 309 -20.51 10.29 -2.21
CA GLN A 309 -20.59 11.74 -2.46
C GLN A 309 -19.27 12.52 -2.31
N ALA A 310 -18.22 11.89 -1.77
CA ALA A 310 -16.94 12.52 -1.54
C ALA A 310 -16.00 12.44 -2.77
N THR A 311 -14.90 13.20 -2.70
CA THR A 311 -13.78 13.09 -3.63
C THR A 311 -12.91 11.89 -3.26
N LEU A 312 -12.62 11.02 -4.23
CA LEU A 312 -11.82 9.82 -3.96
C LEU A 312 -10.30 10.07 -3.90
N ILE A 313 -9.79 10.91 -4.80
CA ILE A 313 -8.36 11.25 -4.89
C ILE A 313 -8.21 12.77 -4.89
N THR A 314 -7.46 13.29 -3.94
CA THR A 314 -7.04 14.70 -3.87
C THR A 314 -5.52 14.77 -4.05
N ALA A 315 -5.05 15.66 -4.93
CA ALA A 315 -3.64 15.79 -5.21
C ALA A 315 -3.21 17.26 -5.33
N THR A 316 -2.13 17.62 -4.63
CA THR A 316 -1.55 18.97 -4.63
C THR A 316 -0.08 18.88 -5.01
N ASN A 317 0.34 19.65 -6.03
CA ASN A 317 1.72 19.69 -6.53
C ASN A 317 2.33 18.30 -6.75
N SER A 318 1.52 17.37 -7.27
CA SER A 318 1.83 15.94 -7.33
C SER A 318 1.60 15.36 -8.71
N ASP A 319 2.34 14.30 -9.05
CA ASP A 319 2.15 13.57 -10.30
C ASP A 319 1.19 12.39 -10.09
N VAL A 320 0.09 12.39 -10.85
CA VAL A 320 -0.92 11.33 -10.80
C VAL A 320 -0.99 10.62 -12.15
N ASN A 321 -0.72 9.31 -12.15
CA ASN A 321 -0.73 8.47 -13.35
C ASN A 321 -1.75 7.33 -13.19
N ILE A 322 -2.74 7.27 -14.08
CA ILE A 322 -3.86 6.31 -14.03
C ILE A 322 -3.81 5.38 -15.25
N GLY A 323 -3.69 4.08 -15.03
CA GLY A 323 -3.79 3.03 -16.05
C GLY A 323 -2.50 2.75 -16.85
N ARG A 324 -1.33 3.23 -16.42
CA ARG A 324 -0.07 3.14 -17.18
C ARG A 324 0.60 1.75 -17.14
N VAL A 325 0.07 0.72 -17.82
CA VAL A 325 0.79 -0.57 -17.98
C VAL A 325 0.67 -1.19 -19.37
N ALA A 326 1.70 -1.96 -19.73
CA ALA A 326 1.71 -2.87 -20.86
C ALA A 326 0.75 -4.06 -20.64
N ALA A 327 0.33 -4.73 -21.71
CA ALA A 327 -0.56 -5.89 -21.65
C ALA A 327 0.03 -7.03 -20.80
N PRO A 328 -0.80 -7.81 -20.07
CA PRO A 328 -2.26 -7.77 -20.00
C PRO A 328 -2.78 -6.54 -19.24
N THR A 329 -3.97 -6.06 -19.60
CA THR A 329 -4.58 -4.87 -19.00
C THR A 329 -5.41 -5.24 -17.78
N PRO A 330 -4.90 -5.07 -16.55
CA PRO A 330 -5.72 -5.22 -15.37
C PRO A 330 -6.94 -4.29 -15.40
N THR A 331 -8.07 -4.80 -14.91
CA THR A 331 -9.28 -4.00 -14.63
C THR A 331 -8.95 -2.84 -13.70
N LEU A 332 -9.40 -1.65 -14.10
CA LEU A 332 -9.23 -0.41 -13.33
C LEU A 332 -10.56 0.32 -13.29
N THR A 333 -11.18 0.39 -12.11
CA THR A 333 -12.50 1.01 -11.93
C THR A 333 -12.52 1.93 -10.72
N PHE A 334 -13.03 3.15 -10.91
CA PHE A 334 -13.30 4.12 -9.86
C PHE A 334 -14.79 4.48 -9.87
N SER A 335 -15.40 4.60 -8.69
CA SER A 335 -16.78 5.05 -8.55
C SER A 335 -16.93 6.01 -7.36
N ALA A 336 -17.22 7.28 -7.64
CA ALA A 336 -17.43 8.35 -6.66
C ALA A 336 -18.18 9.53 -7.33
N SER A 337 -18.59 10.54 -6.56
CA SER A 337 -19.18 11.77 -7.12
C SER A 337 -18.12 12.60 -7.82
N LYS A 338 -16.94 12.69 -7.22
CA LYS A 338 -15.71 13.20 -7.84
C LYS A 338 -14.62 12.15 -7.66
N VAL A 339 -14.01 11.70 -8.75
CA VAL A 339 -12.92 10.72 -8.69
C VAL A 339 -11.60 11.41 -8.41
N LEU A 340 -11.31 12.53 -9.09
CA LEU A 340 -10.03 13.24 -9.01
C LEU A 340 -10.24 14.74 -8.79
N ASP A 341 -9.51 15.31 -7.84
CA ASP A 341 -9.36 16.75 -7.61
C ASP A 341 -7.87 17.09 -7.53
N VAL A 342 -7.33 17.72 -8.58
CA VAL A 342 -5.87 17.90 -8.73
C VAL A 342 -5.53 19.38 -8.86
N THR A 343 -4.62 19.88 -8.02
CA THR A 343 -4.10 21.25 -8.08
C THR A 343 -2.59 21.23 -8.28
N GLY A 344 -2.10 21.88 -9.34
CA GLY A 344 -0.68 21.81 -9.74
C GLY A 344 -0.27 20.42 -10.23
N GLY A 345 1.06 20.15 -10.29
CA GLY A 345 1.59 18.83 -10.68
C GLY A 345 1.25 18.41 -12.11
N THR A 346 1.04 17.11 -12.34
CA THR A 346 0.57 16.56 -13.64
C THR A 346 -0.48 15.46 -13.46
N LEU A 347 -1.42 15.35 -14.39
CA LEU A 347 -2.42 14.28 -14.43
C LEU A 347 -2.37 13.54 -15.77
N ASN A 348 -2.01 12.26 -15.75
CA ASN A 348 -1.98 11.39 -16.93
C ASN A 348 -2.99 10.24 -16.76
N ILE A 349 -3.90 10.08 -17.71
CA ILE A 349 -4.91 9.02 -17.72
C ILE A 349 -4.77 8.21 -19.01
N TYR A 350 -4.28 7.00 -18.88
CA TYR A 350 -4.03 6.10 -20.01
C TYR A 350 -5.21 5.19 -20.29
N ARG A 351 -5.91 4.72 -19.25
CA ARG A 351 -7.12 3.88 -19.34
C ARG A 351 -7.85 3.79 -17.99
N GLY A 352 -8.94 3.03 -17.98
CA GLY A 352 -9.76 2.71 -16.80
C GLY A 352 -11.19 3.17 -16.99
N THR A 353 -12.09 2.71 -16.13
CA THR A 353 -13.48 3.17 -16.09
C THR A 353 -13.66 4.06 -14.87
N LEU A 354 -13.95 5.33 -15.10
CA LEU A 354 -14.23 6.32 -14.08
C LEU A 354 -15.72 6.66 -14.12
N THR A 355 -16.43 6.36 -13.05
CA THR A 355 -17.87 6.61 -12.95
C THR A 355 -18.16 7.73 -11.96
N GLY A 356 -18.75 8.82 -12.45
CA GLY A 356 -19.27 9.95 -11.68
C GLY A 356 -20.73 9.74 -11.35
N ILE A 357 -21.07 9.65 -10.06
CA ILE A 357 -22.45 9.35 -9.64
C ILE A 357 -23.30 10.60 -9.36
N ASN A 358 -22.67 11.76 -9.14
CA ASN A 358 -23.36 13.02 -8.91
C ASN A 358 -23.38 13.83 -10.22
N PRO A 359 -24.56 14.20 -10.73
CA PRO A 359 -24.66 14.91 -12.01
C PRO A 359 -24.14 16.36 -11.95
N ASP A 360 -24.06 16.96 -10.76
CA ASP A 360 -23.67 18.35 -10.60
C ASP A 360 -22.14 18.54 -10.52
N THR A 361 -21.40 17.47 -10.25
CA THR A 361 -19.94 17.48 -10.12
C THR A 361 -19.26 16.79 -11.30
N ALA A 362 -18.13 17.34 -11.75
CA ALA A 362 -17.28 16.63 -12.71
C ALA A 362 -16.61 15.42 -12.07
N ILE A 363 -16.43 14.34 -12.84
CA ILE A 363 -15.61 13.18 -12.44
C ILE A 363 -14.20 13.64 -12.07
N ILE A 364 -13.66 14.58 -12.85
CA ILE A 364 -12.33 15.14 -12.66
C ILE A 364 -12.43 16.66 -12.61
N THR A 365 -11.85 17.24 -11.56
CA THR A 365 -11.61 18.68 -11.46
C THR A 365 -10.11 18.94 -11.38
N THR A 366 -9.61 19.92 -12.14
CA THR A 366 -8.20 20.33 -12.05
C THR A 366 -8.00 21.83 -12.05
N LEU A 367 -6.99 22.31 -11.30
CA LEU A 367 -6.54 23.70 -11.26
C LEU A 367 -5.03 23.77 -11.48
N GLU A 368 -4.58 24.57 -12.45
CA GLU A 368 -3.14 24.75 -12.71
C GLU A 368 -2.39 23.45 -13.04
N THR A 369 -3.11 22.48 -13.63
CA THR A 369 -2.59 21.14 -13.91
C THR A 369 -2.61 20.87 -15.42
N PRO A 370 -1.49 20.42 -16.01
CA PRO A 370 -1.47 19.76 -17.32
C PRO A 370 -2.15 18.38 -17.25
N VAL A 371 -3.13 18.16 -18.12
CA VAL A 371 -3.91 16.93 -18.21
C VAL A 371 -3.66 16.23 -19.54
N PHE A 372 -3.27 14.95 -19.50
CA PHE A 372 -3.12 14.09 -20.66
C PHE A 372 -4.05 12.88 -20.58
N ILE A 373 -4.84 12.63 -21.61
CA ILE A 373 -5.74 11.47 -21.72
C ILE A 373 -5.42 10.68 -23.00
N GLY A 374 -5.08 9.40 -22.81
CA GLY A 374 -4.83 8.41 -23.87
C GLY A 374 -3.41 7.85 -23.85
N GLY A 375 -2.86 7.49 -25.02
CA GLY A 375 -1.59 6.73 -25.10
C GLY A 375 -1.71 5.24 -24.75
N GLY A 376 -2.94 4.72 -24.65
CA GLY A 376 -3.26 3.32 -24.37
C GLY A 376 -4.69 2.95 -24.85
N PRO A 377 -5.26 1.84 -24.36
CA PRO A 377 -6.69 1.54 -24.53
C PRO A 377 -7.56 2.71 -24.06
N ALA A 378 -8.71 2.95 -24.70
CA ALA A 378 -9.54 4.09 -24.36
C ALA A 378 -9.95 4.08 -22.87
N ALA A 379 -9.67 5.17 -22.16
CA ALA A 379 -10.29 5.43 -20.87
C ALA A 379 -11.81 5.68 -21.06
N ILE A 380 -12.62 5.26 -20.10
CA ILE A 380 -14.07 5.40 -20.13
C ILE A 380 -14.48 6.32 -18.99
N PHE A 381 -15.20 7.38 -19.32
CA PHE A 381 -15.75 8.36 -18.39
C PHE A 381 -17.28 8.29 -18.46
N ASN A 382 -17.91 7.86 -17.36
CA ASN A 382 -19.36 7.68 -17.26
C ASN A 382 -19.93 8.61 -16.20
N GLY A 383 -20.56 9.71 -16.58
CA GLY A 383 -21.13 10.68 -15.65
C GLY A 383 -21.69 11.89 -16.38
N ALA A 384 -22.50 12.72 -15.71
CA ALA A 384 -23.07 13.89 -16.37
C ALA A 384 -21.99 14.88 -16.86
N LYS A 385 -20.95 15.07 -16.04
CA LYS A 385 -19.78 15.90 -16.31
C LYS A 385 -18.53 15.04 -16.16
N ALA A 386 -17.71 14.94 -17.21
CA ALA A 386 -16.45 14.21 -17.15
C ALA A 386 -15.33 15.10 -16.60
N LEU A 387 -15.13 16.29 -17.17
CA LEU A 387 -13.96 17.12 -16.91
C LEU A 387 -14.36 18.56 -16.60
N ASP A 388 -13.75 19.15 -15.57
CA ASP A 388 -13.73 20.59 -15.32
C ASP A 388 -12.28 21.04 -15.08
N ILE A 389 -11.71 21.80 -16.03
CA ILE A 389 -10.29 22.18 -16.04
C ILE A 389 -10.15 23.70 -16.03
N THR A 390 -9.38 24.22 -15.08
CA THR A 390 -9.10 25.66 -14.94
C THR A 390 -7.59 25.95 -14.93
N ASN A 391 -7.15 26.96 -15.68
CA ASN A 391 -5.77 27.48 -15.71
C ASN A 391 -4.67 26.44 -16.03
N GLY A 392 -4.93 25.49 -16.94
CA GLY A 392 -3.98 24.41 -17.27
C GLY A 392 -3.89 24.09 -18.76
N SER A 393 -3.53 22.85 -19.08
CA SER A 393 -3.59 22.33 -20.46
C SER A 393 -4.33 21.00 -20.50
N LEU A 394 -4.93 20.69 -21.65
CA LEU A 394 -5.62 19.43 -21.88
C LEU A 394 -5.16 18.84 -23.20
N ASN A 395 -4.74 17.58 -23.21
CA ASN A 395 -4.48 16.84 -24.42
C ASN A 395 -5.22 15.50 -24.39
N ILE A 396 -6.23 15.36 -25.25
CA ILE A 396 -6.99 14.12 -25.43
C ILE A 396 -6.58 13.49 -26.76
N THR A 397 -5.87 12.36 -26.66
CA THR A 397 -5.56 11.52 -27.82
C THR A 397 -6.64 10.45 -28.00
N ASN A 398 -7.12 9.83 -26.91
CA ASN A 398 -8.07 8.72 -26.93
C ASN A 398 -8.96 8.73 -25.67
N GLY A 399 -10.20 8.25 -25.77
CA GLY A 399 -11.14 8.15 -24.65
C GLY A 399 -12.59 7.98 -25.10
N THR A 400 -13.45 7.48 -24.22
CA THR A 400 -14.91 7.42 -24.39
C THR A 400 -15.56 8.21 -23.27
N PHE A 401 -16.33 9.23 -23.62
CA PHE A 401 -16.98 10.14 -22.68
C PHE A 401 -18.49 10.01 -22.85
N THR A 402 -19.18 9.53 -21.83
CA THR A 402 -20.63 9.34 -21.85
C THR A 402 -21.26 10.29 -20.84
N GLY A 403 -21.92 11.33 -21.35
CA GLY A 403 -22.72 12.29 -20.60
C GLY A 403 -24.09 11.74 -20.20
N GLN A 404 -24.72 12.39 -19.23
CA GLN A 404 -26.13 12.17 -18.91
C GLN A 404 -27.02 13.17 -19.65
N SER A 405 -28.33 12.99 -19.53
CA SER A 405 -29.40 13.63 -20.29
C SER A 405 -29.62 15.13 -20.05
N ASN A 406 -28.73 15.81 -19.32
CA ASN A 406 -28.97 17.20 -18.92
C ASN A 406 -28.46 18.16 -20.01
N LEU A 407 -29.35 18.99 -20.56
CA LEU A 407 -29.02 19.94 -21.63
C LEU A 407 -28.11 21.07 -21.14
N ASP A 408 -28.16 21.38 -19.84
CA ASP A 408 -27.49 22.55 -19.26
C ASP A 408 -26.04 22.27 -18.84
N LEU A 409 -25.57 21.01 -18.93
CA LEU A 409 -24.29 20.59 -18.39
C LEU A 409 -23.41 19.99 -19.49
N ALA A 410 -22.32 20.69 -19.84
CA ALA A 410 -21.31 20.13 -20.73
C ALA A 410 -20.60 18.94 -20.08
N ILE A 411 -20.29 17.91 -20.89
CA ILE A 411 -19.44 16.80 -20.47
C ILE A 411 -18.03 17.31 -20.11
N ILE A 412 -17.52 18.28 -20.87
CA ILE A 412 -16.20 18.88 -20.66
C ILE A 412 -16.34 20.39 -20.54
N THR A 413 -15.81 20.96 -19.46
CA THR A 413 -15.75 22.41 -19.26
C THR A 413 -14.30 22.87 -19.11
N LEU A 414 -13.90 23.88 -19.88
CA LEU A 414 -12.54 24.41 -19.92
C LEU A 414 -12.52 25.92 -19.63
N ARG A 415 -11.68 26.37 -18.69
CA ARG A 415 -11.52 27.79 -18.33
C ARG A 415 -10.05 28.21 -18.36
N ASN A 416 -9.69 29.14 -19.27
CA ASN A 416 -8.31 29.56 -19.50
C ASN A 416 -7.37 28.36 -19.79
N VAL A 417 -7.80 27.43 -20.64
CA VAL A 417 -7.06 26.20 -20.95
C VAL A 417 -6.52 26.24 -22.38
N SER A 418 -5.32 25.69 -22.58
CA SER A 418 -4.86 25.30 -23.92
C SER A 418 -5.15 23.82 -24.14
N ALA A 419 -6.08 23.53 -25.05
CA ALA A 419 -6.62 22.21 -25.27
C ALA A 419 -6.32 21.68 -26.69
N VAL A 420 -5.98 20.40 -26.78
CA VAL A 420 -5.83 19.64 -28.03
C VAL A 420 -6.67 18.37 -27.93
N ILE A 421 -7.59 18.15 -28.87
CA ILE A 421 -8.46 16.97 -28.90
C ILE A 421 -8.29 16.25 -30.23
N GLY A 422 -8.09 14.93 -30.17
CA GLY A 422 -8.04 14.05 -31.34
C GLY A 422 -6.70 14.03 -32.06
N SER A 423 -5.57 14.20 -31.34
CA SER A 423 -4.24 14.07 -31.95
C SER A 423 -3.90 12.57 -32.17
N GLY A 424 -4.17 12.06 -33.38
CA GLY A 424 -3.77 10.72 -33.86
C GLY A 424 -4.79 9.59 -33.64
N PHE A 425 -5.72 9.71 -32.68
CA PHE A 425 -6.86 8.81 -32.51
C PHE A 425 -8.16 9.61 -32.36
N PHE A 426 -9.30 8.91 -32.40
CA PHE A 426 -10.63 9.52 -32.36
C PHE A 426 -11.30 9.30 -31.00
N PRO A 427 -11.25 10.28 -30.07
CA PRO A 427 -12.05 10.21 -28.86
C PRO A 427 -13.54 10.16 -29.21
N THR A 428 -14.32 9.38 -28.45
CA THR A 428 -15.76 9.25 -28.63
C THR A 428 -16.49 10.02 -27.54
N PHE A 429 -17.46 10.84 -27.93
CA PHE A 429 -18.31 11.61 -27.03
C PHE A 429 -19.76 11.23 -27.27
N ALA A 430 -20.47 10.80 -26.23
CA ALA A 430 -21.87 10.45 -26.28
C ALA A 430 -22.65 11.31 -25.29
N GLY A 431 -23.45 12.25 -25.77
CA GLY A 431 -24.25 13.14 -24.93
C GLY A 431 -24.81 14.33 -25.72
N TYR A 432 -25.46 15.25 -25.00
CA TYR A 432 -26.09 16.42 -25.63
C TYR A 432 -25.15 17.62 -25.65
N ASN A 433 -24.85 18.23 -24.50
CA ASN A 433 -23.84 19.28 -24.40
C ASN A 433 -22.47 18.63 -24.16
N ILE A 434 -21.57 18.71 -25.15
CA ILE A 434 -20.30 17.99 -25.12
C ILE A 434 -19.18 18.85 -24.50
N LEU A 435 -19.05 20.09 -24.93
CA LEU A 435 -17.89 20.92 -24.62
C LEU A 435 -18.27 22.39 -24.45
N ASP A 436 -17.94 22.97 -23.30
CA ASP A 436 -17.99 24.41 -23.05
C ASP A 436 -16.58 24.94 -22.78
N THR A 437 -16.18 26.00 -23.49
CA THR A 437 -14.88 26.66 -23.28
C THR A 437 -15.05 28.15 -22.97
N TYR A 438 -14.21 28.66 -22.06
CA TYR A 438 -14.15 30.06 -21.62
C TYR A 438 -12.71 30.53 -21.60
N ASN A 439 -12.33 31.39 -22.55
CA ASN A 439 -10.95 31.80 -22.82
C ASN A 439 -10.01 30.65 -23.23
N GLY A 440 -8.77 31.01 -23.60
CA GLY A 440 -7.72 30.06 -23.94
C GLY A 440 -7.69 29.67 -25.42
N SER A 441 -7.26 28.44 -25.71
CA SER A 441 -7.12 27.94 -27.08
C SER A 441 -7.59 26.50 -27.17
N LEU A 442 -8.23 26.14 -28.28
CA LEU A 442 -8.72 24.81 -28.57
C LEU A 442 -8.30 24.39 -29.98
N ASN A 443 -7.55 23.30 -30.08
CA ASN A 443 -7.22 22.65 -31.35
C ASN A 443 -7.98 21.31 -31.48
N LEU A 444 -8.93 21.26 -32.41
CA LEU A 444 -9.76 20.10 -32.70
C LEU A 444 -9.24 19.39 -33.96
N ASN A 445 -8.54 18.28 -33.74
CA ASN A 445 -7.94 17.46 -34.81
C ASN A 445 -8.77 16.22 -35.15
N GLY A 446 -9.70 15.81 -34.29
CA GLY A 446 -10.61 14.69 -34.56
C GLY A 446 -11.47 14.27 -33.37
N GLY A 447 -12.47 13.43 -33.64
CA GLY A 447 -13.35 12.81 -32.65
C GLY A 447 -14.62 12.25 -33.29
N VAL A 448 -15.37 11.44 -32.55
CA VAL A 448 -16.71 10.98 -32.94
C VAL A 448 -17.68 11.49 -31.89
N SER A 449 -18.69 12.27 -32.30
CA SER A 449 -19.76 12.71 -31.41
C SER A 449 -21.02 11.94 -31.77
N ARG A 450 -21.71 11.38 -30.79
CA ARG A 450 -22.97 10.68 -30.99
C ARG A 450 -24.01 11.25 -30.06
N GLN A 451 -25.17 11.56 -30.62
CA GLN A 451 -26.34 11.77 -29.80
C GLN A 451 -26.80 10.43 -29.22
N ILE A 452 -27.18 10.43 -27.94
CA ILE A 452 -27.84 9.26 -27.34
C ILE A 452 -29.27 9.22 -27.89
N GLU A 453 -29.66 8.11 -28.55
CA GLU A 453 -30.88 7.98 -29.37
C GLU A 453 -32.23 8.26 -28.65
N THR A 454 -32.22 8.45 -27.34
CA THR A 454 -33.43 8.66 -26.54
C THR A 454 -33.98 10.09 -26.56
N TYR A 455 -33.36 11.06 -27.25
CA TYR A 455 -33.70 12.49 -27.13
C TYR A 455 -34.31 13.09 -28.41
N GLN A 456 -35.38 13.87 -28.25
CA GLN A 456 -36.17 14.47 -29.34
C GLN A 456 -35.61 15.80 -29.89
N THR A 457 -34.54 16.35 -29.31
CA THR A 457 -33.86 17.54 -29.81
C THR A 457 -32.73 17.14 -30.76
N PRO A 458 -32.60 17.71 -31.97
CA PRO A 458 -31.56 17.31 -32.91
C PRO A 458 -30.16 17.80 -32.48
N GLY A 459 -29.21 16.88 -32.33
CA GLY A 459 -27.76 17.17 -32.37
C GLY A 459 -27.05 17.33 -31.03
N THR A 460 -25.72 17.47 -31.13
CA THR A 460 -24.80 17.72 -30.00
C THR A 460 -24.35 19.18 -29.96
N ILE A 461 -24.22 19.79 -28.78
CA ILE A 461 -23.83 21.19 -28.58
C ILE A 461 -22.37 21.32 -28.16
N TRP A 462 -21.69 22.31 -28.75
CA TRP A 462 -20.34 22.74 -28.42
C TRP A 462 -20.35 24.28 -28.30
N THR A 463 -19.95 24.82 -27.15
CA THR A 463 -19.97 26.26 -26.85
C THR A 463 -18.56 26.82 -26.70
N PHE A 464 -18.27 27.92 -27.38
CA PHE A 464 -16.98 28.60 -27.31
C PHE A 464 -17.17 30.06 -26.91
N ASN A 465 -16.68 30.45 -25.73
CA ASN A 465 -16.70 31.83 -25.25
C ASN A 465 -15.27 32.35 -25.16
N ASP A 466 -14.96 33.43 -25.89
CA ASP A 466 -13.64 34.08 -25.92
C ASP A 466 -12.46 33.11 -26.15
N THR A 467 -12.72 31.99 -26.83
CA THR A 467 -11.75 30.91 -27.04
C THR A 467 -11.25 30.95 -28.48
N ILE A 468 -9.94 30.83 -28.67
CA ILE A 468 -9.35 30.69 -30.01
C ILE A 468 -9.50 29.24 -30.45
N VAL A 469 -10.36 28.98 -31.43
CA VAL A 469 -10.61 27.63 -31.95
C VAL A 469 -9.91 27.43 -33.29
N THR A 470 -9.11 26.36 -33.39
CA THR A 470 -8.55 25.83 -34.63
C THR A 470 -9.18 24.47 -34.91
N ILE A 471 -9.77 24.30 -36.10
CA ILE A 471 -10.39 23.04 -36.52
C ILE A 471 -9.63 22.52 -37.72
N GLY A 472 -9.17 21.27 -37.65
CA GLY A 472 -8.56 20.58 -38.78
C GLY A 472 -7.30 21.24 -39.28
N LEU A 473 -6.18 21.00 -38.60
CA LEU A 473 -4.90 21.11 -39.30
C LEU A 473 -4.82 20.01 -40.37
N PRO A 474 -4.21 20.29 -41.53
CA PRO A 474 -4.00 19.28 -42.55
C PRO A 474 -3.06 18.21 -41.99
N LEU A 475 -3.65 17.06 -41.62
CA LEU A 475 -2.88 15.86 -41.30
C LEU A 475 -2.56 15.17 -42.62
N ASP A 476 -1.47 15.60 -43.24
CA ASP A 476 -0.89 15.02 -44.47
C ASP A 476 -0.53 13.51 -44.32
N GLN A 477 -0.87 12.86 -43.20
CA GLN A 477 -0.36 11.56 -42.79
C GLN A 477 -1.42 10.50 -42.44
N TYR A 478 -2.73 10.78 -42.54
CA TYR A 478 -3.75 9.72 -42.38
C TYR A 478 -4.68 9.67 -43.60
N ALA A 479 -4.40 8.72 -44.51
CA ALA A 479 -5.18 8.44 -45.71
C ALA A 479 -6.58 7.82 -45.44
N SER A 480 -7.16 8.03 -44.26
CA SER A 480 -8.49 7.56 -43.89
C SER A 480 -9.50 8.69 -44.08
N SER A 481 -10.29 8.59 -45.15
CA SER A 481 -11.30 9.53 -45.63
C SER A 481 -12.55 9.68 -44.73
N THR A 482 -12.41 9.53 -43.42
CA THR A 482 -13.52 9.71 -42.47
C THR A 482 -13.58 11.18 -42.03
N PRO A 483 -14.71 11.89 -42.23
CA PRO A 483 -14.84 13.28 -41.80
C PRO A 483 -14.62 13.43 -40.29
N MET A 484 -14.00 14.55 -39.89
CA MET A 484 -13.64 14.89 -38.49
C MET A 484 -14.81 14.88 -37.50
N PHE A 485 -16.05 14.92 -37.98
CA PHE A 485 -17.26 14.79 -37.20
C PHE A 485 -18.29 14.00 -38.03
N GLN A 486 -18.66 12.81 -37.56
CA GLN A 486 -19.91 12.15 -37.93
C GLN A 486 -20.86 12.39 -36.76
N GLY A 487 -21.87 13.23 -36.96
CA GLY A 487 -22.94 13.49 -36.00
C GLY A 487 -24.15 12.60 -36.24
#